data_AF-S4NY27-F1
#
_entry.id   AF-S4NY27-F1
#
_cell.length_a   1.000
_cell.length_b   1.000
_cell.length_c   1.000
_cell.angle_alpha   90.00
_cell.angle_beta   90.00
_cell.angle_gamma   90.00
#
_symmetry.space_group_name_H-M   'P 1'
#
loop_
_entity.id
_entity.type
_entity.pdbx_description
1 polymer ?
#
loop_
_entity_poly.entity_id
_entity_poly.type
_entity_poly.pdbx_seq_one_letter_code
_entity_poly.pdbx_strand_id
1 'polypeptide(L)' 'ELFVEKFNIHILCITEHWLTGAQIAVNINNFKMSSVFFRKTAIHGGSLIFVRNNITCKERKDIVSLSV' A
#
# COMPACT_ATOMS: atom_id res chain seq x y z
N GLU A 1 18.55 -5.53 -9.63
CA GLU A 1 17.46 -4.63 -10.05
C GLU A 1 16.17 -5.07 -9.36
N LEU A 2 15.43 -4.15 -8.73
CA LEU A 2 14.17 -4.49 -8.05
C LEU A 2 13.11 -4.84 -9.11
N PHE A 3 12.22 -5.81 -8.84
CA PHE A 3 11.22 -6.24 -9.83
C PHE A 3 10.32 -5.09 -10.33
N VAL A 4 10.07 -4.08 -9.48
CA VAL A 4 9.26 -2.91 -9.84
C VAL A 4 9.88 -2.07 -10.96
N GLU A 5 11.22 -2.03 -11.05
CA GLU A 5 11.92 -1.36 -12.14
C GLU A 5 11.96 -2.25 -13.38
N LYS A 6 12.29 -3.53 -13.20
CA LYS A 6 12.34 -4.52 -14.29
C LYS A 6 11.04 -4.57 -15.10
N PHE A 7 9.90 -4.49 -14.43
CA PHE A 7 8.58 -4.55 -15.05
C PHE A 7 7.94 -3.17 -15.30
N ASN A 8 8.67 -2.08 -15.09
CA ASN A 8 8.17 -0.70 -15.22
C ASN A 8 6.82 -0.50 -14.49
N ILE A 9 6.74 -0.97 -13.25
CA ILE A 9 5.53 -0.89 -12.43
C ILE A 9 5.29 0.57 -12.04
N HIS A 10 4.04 1.02 -12.14
CA HIS A 10 3.62 2.37 -11.75
C HIS A 10 2.78 2.37 -10.47
N ILE A 11 1.98 1.31 -10.28
CA ILE A 11 1.12 1.08 -9.14
C ILE A 11 1.32 -0.38 -8.72
N LEU A 12 1.61 -0.60 -7.44
CA LEU A 12 1.80 -1.93 -6.86
C LEU A 12 0.77 -2.14 -5.77
N CYS A 13 -0.09 -3.14 -5.96
CA CYS A 13 -1.11 -3.54 -4.99
C CYS A 13 -0.70 -4.86 -4.34
N ILE A 14 -0.63 -4.88 -3.02
CA ILE A 14 -0.27 -6.04 -2.22
C ILE A 14 -1.46 -6.35 -1.30
N THR A 15 -1.90 -7.60 -1.32
CA THR A 15 -2.92 -8.14 -0.41
C THR A 15 -2.29 -9.24 0.44
N GLU A 16 -2.88 -9.54 1.60
CA GLU A 16 -2.38 -10.59 2.50
C GLU A 16 -0.92 -10.35 2.90
N HIS A 17 -0.57 -9.10 3.21
CA HIS A 17 0.80 -8.74 3.61
C HIS A 17 1.13 -9.15 5.05
N TRP A 18 0.11 -9.39 5.88
CA TRP A 18 0.23 -9.91 7.26
C TRP A 18 1.06 -9.06 8.22
N LEU A 19 1.30 -7.79 7.86
CA LEU A 19 2.02 -6.82 8.70
C LEU A 19 1.06 -6.14 9.67
N THR A 20 1.59 -5.82 10.85
CA THR A 20 0.92 -5.00 11.87
C THR A 20 1.31 -3.53 11.74
N GLY A 21 0.51 -2.61 12.31
CA GLY A 21 0.71 -1.16 12.16
C GLY A 21 2.08 -0.63 12.62
N ALA A 22 2.79 -1.36 13.49
CA ALA A 22 4.15 -1.01 13.93
C ALA A 22 5.26 -1.42 12.95
N GLN A 23 4.96 -2.27 11.96
CA GLN A 23 5.95 -2.94 11.12
C GLN A 23 6.13 -2.31 9.72
N ILE A 24 5.34 -1.30 9.36
CA ILE A 24 5.38 -0.74 8.01
C ILE A 24 6.40 0.40 7.95
N ALA A 25 7.68 -0.01 7.84
CA ALA A 25 8.79 0.82 7.41
C ALA A 25 9.30 0.39 6.01
N VAL A 26 8.41 -0.13 5.16
CA VAL A 26 8.79 -0.57 3.81
C VAL A 26 8.87 0.66 2.91
N ASN A 27 10.10 1.03 2.54
CA ASN A 27 10.37 2.09 1.58
C ASN A 27 10.80 1.47 0.25
N ILE A 28 10.11 1.80 -0.83
CA ILE A 28 10.47 1.40 -2.19
C ILE A 28 10.89 2.67 -2.93
N ASN A 29 12.13 2.70 -3.42
CA ASN A 29 12.67 3.86 -4.14
C ASN A 29 11.71 4.30 -5.27
N ASN A 30 11.48 5.61 -5.38
CA ASN A 30 10.57 6.24 -6.35
C ASN A 30 9.08 5.92 -6.17
N PHE A 31 8.68 5.26 -5.08
CA PHE A 31 7.30 5.03 -4.72
C PHE A 31 6.95 5.67 -3.38
N LYS A 32 5.68 6.04 -3.25
CA LYS A 32 5.04 6.44 -2.00
C LYS A 32 3.90 5.50 -1.70
N MET A 33 3.64 5.31 -0.41
CA MET A 33 2.49 4.56 0.06
C MET A 33 1.23 5.42 -0.09
N SER A 34 0.28 4.97 -0.90
CA SER A 34 -0.98 5.70 -1.10
C SER A 34 -2.09 5.22 -0.18
N SER A 35 -2.10 3.95 0.21
CA SER A 35 -3.11 3.36 1.08
C SER A 35 -2.55 2.16 1.79
N VAL A 36 -2.92 2.00 3.06
CA VAL A 36 -2.51 0.88 3.90
C VAL A 36 -3.66 0.50 4.83
N PHE A 37 -3.90 -0.80 4.93
CA PHE A 37 -4.85 -1.39 5.86
C PHE A 37 -4.21 -2.61 6.50
N PHE A 38 -4.36 -2.72 7.82
CA PHE A 38 -3.93 -3.85 8.64
C PHE A 38 -5.08 -4.25 9.56
N ARG A 39 -5.15 -5.55 9.88
CA ARG A 39 -6.08 -6.01 10.90
C ARG A 39 -5.52 -5.66 12.28
N LYS A 40 -6.39 -5.18 13.18
CA LYS A 40 -5.99 -4.80 14.54
C LYS A 40 -5.73 -6.01 15.45
N THR A 41 -6.46 -7.11 15.23
CA THR A 41 -6.53 -8.24 16.16
C THR A 41 -6.13 -9.58 15.53
N ALA A 42 -5.77 -9.60 14.26
CA ALA A 42 -5.41 -10.81 13.53
C ALA A 42 -4.14 -10.60 12.70
N ILE A 43 -3.34 -11.66 12.59
CA ILE A 43 -2.07 -11.64 11.84
C ILE A 43 -2.29 -11.77 10.32
N HIS A 44 -3.42 -12.35 9.89
CA HIS A 44 -3.72 -12.58 8.48
C HIS A 44 -4.54 -11.43 7.86
N GLY A 45 -4.45 -11.26 6.54
CA GLY A 45 -5.07 -10.15 5.82
C GLY A 45 -4.20 -8.89 5.70
N GLY A 46 -4.86 -7.79 5.38
CA GLY A 46 -4.23 -6.50 5.12
C GLY A 46 -4.04 -6.22 3.64
N SER A 47 -4.01 -4.94 3.29
CA SER A 47 -3.73 -4.48 1.94
C SER A 47 -2.82 -3.25 1.96
N LEU A 48 -2.03 -3.09 0.91
CA LEU A 48 -1.05 -2.02 0.77
C LEU A 48 -0.94 -1.61 -0.69
N ILE A 49 -0.98 -0.30 -0.94
CA ILE A 49 -0.85 0.25 -2.30
C ILE A 49 0.34 1.21 -2.32
N PHE A 50 1.30 0.93 -3.18
CA PHE A 50 2.37 1.85 -3.56
C PHE A 50 2.10 2.45 -4.93
N VAL A 51 2.43 3.72 -5.09
CA VAL A 51 2.33 4.46 -6.35
C VAL A 51 3.65 5.18 -6.62
N ARG A 52 4.05 5.34 -7.88
CA ARG A 52 5.22 6.17 -8.20
C ARG A 52 5.03 7.60 -7.69
N ASN A 53 6.13 8.23 -7.28
CA ASN A 53 6.11 9.55 -6.66
C ASN A 53 5.47 10.63 -7.53
N ASN A 54 5.60 10.51 -8.86
CA ASN A 54 5.02 11.42 -9.86
C ASN A 54 3.51 11.21 -10.10
N ILE A 55 2.87 10.21 -9.49
CA ILE A 55 1.42 9.98 -9.59
C ILE A 55 0.74 10.63 -8.39
N THR A 56 -0.26 11.46 -8.66
CA THR A 56 -1.08 12.08 -7.60
C THR A 56 -2.26 11.18 -7.24
N CYS A 57 -2.47 10.97 -5.95
CA CYS A 57 -3.60 10.20 -5.42
C CYS A 57 -4.53 11.14 -4.65
N LYS A 58 -5.84 10.90 -4.76
CA LYS A 58 -6.87 11.62 -4.02
C LYS A 58 -7.73 10.62 -3.27
N GLU A 59 -7.82 10.80 -1.96
CA GLU A 59 -8.70 9.99 -1.13
C GLU A 59 -10.17 10.21 -1.51
N ARG A 60 -10.90 9.10 -1.67
CA ARG A 60 -12.36 9.10 -1.88
C ARG A 60 -13.06 8.99 -0.53
N LYS A 61 -13.27 10.14 0.12
CA LYS A 61 -13.87 10.23 1.46
C LYS A 61 -15.23 9.52 1.55
N ASP A 62 -16.01 9.58 0.49
CA ASP A 62 -17.31 8.92 0.37
C ASP A 62 -17.20 7.39 0.48
N ILE A 63 -16.12 6.79 -0.03
CA ILE A 63 -15.86 5.35 0.05
C ILE A 63 -15.15 4.99 1.35
N VAL A 64 -14.18 5.79 1.79
CA VAL A 64 -13.43 5.55 3.03
C VAL A 64 -14.36 5.51 4.24
N SER A 65 -15.40 6.37 4.26
CA SER A 65 -16.42 6.36 5.32
C SER A 65 -17.22 5.06 5.43
N LEU A 66 -17.21 4.21 4.39
CA LEU A 66 -17.87 2.91 4.37
C LEU A 66 -16.93 1.77 4.80
N SER A 67 -15.65 2.05 5.05
CA SER A 67 -14.67 1.05 5.49
C SER A 67 -14.85 0.79 6.98
N VAL A 68 -15.17 -0.48 7.32
CA VAL A 68 -15.48 -0.96 8.68
C VAL A 68 -14.23 -1.33 9.46
#